data_AF-E2E6P5-F1
#
_entry.id   AF-E2E6P5-F1
#
_cell.length_a   1.000
_cell.length_b   1.000
_cell.length_c   1.000
_cell.angle_alpha   90.00
_cell.angle_beta   90.00
_cell.angle_gamma   90.00
#
_symmetry.space_group_name_H-M   'P 1'
#
loop_
_entity.id
_entity.type
_entity.pdbx_description
1 polymer ?
#
loop_
_entity_poly.entity_id
_entity_poly.type
_entity_poly.pdbx_seq_one_letter_code
_entity_poly.pdbx_strand_id
1 'polypeptide(L)'
;REHILLSRQVGVPYIVVFLNKVDMVDDEELLELVEMEVRDLLSEYDFPGDDTPVIAGSALKALEGEASYEEKILELMASVDEYIPTPARDTEKPFMMPVEDVFSITGRGTVATGRVERGEVRVGDEIEIVGISEETSKTTVTGVEMFRKLLDYAQAGDNIGALLRGVAREDIQRGQVLSKPGTITPHTKFMAEVYVLSKEEGGRHT
;
A
#
# COMPACT_ATOMS: atom_id res chain seq x y z
N ARG A 1 -13.71 -5.64 -10.72
CA ARG A 1 -13.53 -4.66 -11.82
C ARG A 1 -12.88 -3.38 -11.32
N GLU A 2 -13.58 -2.49 -10.60
CA GLU A 2 -13.02 -1.19 -10.16
C GLU A 2 -11.69 -1.29 -9.38
N HIS A 3 -11.56 -2.23 -8.44
CA HIS A 3 -10.29 -2.40 -7.71
C HIS A 3 -9.11 -2.78 -8.62
N ILE A 4 -9.33 -3.56 -9.68
CA ILE A 4 -8.27 -3.97 -10.63
C ILE A 4 -7.84 -2.75 -11.44
N LEU A 5 -8.80 -1.98 -11.97
CA LEU A 5 -8.56 -0.72 -12.66
C LEU A 5 -7.78 0.26 -11.77
N LEU A 6 -8.22 0.49 -10.53
CA LEU A 6 -7.54 1.39 -9.60
C LEU A 6 -6.14 0.89 -9.24
N SER A 7 -5.96 -0.41 -9.06
CA SER A 7 -4.65 -1.02 -8.78
C SER A 7 -3.65 -0.69 -9.89
N ARG A 8 -4.07 -0.75 -11.15
CA ARG A 8 -3.23 -0.34 -12.28
C ARG A 8 -2.87 1.14 -12.24
N GLN A 9 -3.85 2.00 -11.97
CA GLN A 9 -3.67 3.46 -11.94
C GLN A 9 -2.75 3.93 -10.80
N VAL A 10 -2.78 3.24 -9.67
CA VAL A 10 -1.90 3.55 -8.51
C VAL A 10 -0.58 2.77 -8.55
N GLY A 11 -0.29 2.07 -9.65
CA GLY A 11 1.00 1.44 -9.90
C GLY A 11 1.24 0.12 -9.17
N VAL A 12 0.19 -0.64 -8.83
CA VAL A 12 0.33 -2.00 -8.31
C VAL A 12 0.84 -2.92 -9.44
N PRO A 13 2.03 -3.53 -9.31
CA PRO A 13 2.66 -4.24 -10.42
C PRO A 13 2.24 -5.71 -10.55
N TYR A 14 1.81 -6.35 -9.47
CA TYR A 14 1.46 -7.77 -9.41
C TYR A 14 0.16 -7.97 -8.64
N ILE A 15 -0.64 -8.95 -9.07
CA ILE A 15 -1.85 -9.41 -8.39
C ILE A 15 -1.73 -10.93 -8.23
N VAL A 16 -2.12 -11.44 -7.07
CA VAL A 16 -2.40 -12.86 -6.83
C VAL A 16 -3.88 -12.96 -6.47
N VAL A 17 -4.57 -13.97 -7.01
CA VAL A 17 -6.01 -14.15 -6.82
C VAL A 17 -6.29 -15.26 -5.83
N PHE A 18 -7.20 -15.01 -4.90
CA PHE A 18 -7.78 -16.04 -4.05
C PHE A 18 -9.30 -16.15 -4.33
N LEU A 19 -9.73 -17.23 -4.98
CA LEU A 19 -11.14 -17.56 -5.17
C LEU A 19 -11.69 -18.11 -3.86
N ASN A 20 -12.24 -17.20 -3.06
CA ASN A 20 -12.76 -17.52 -1.73
C ASN A 20 -14.19 -18.11 -1.80
N LYS A 21 -14.60 -18.77 -0.70
CA LYS A 21 -15.93 -19.38 -0.50
C LYS A 21 -16.20 -20.61 -1.37
N VAL A 22 -15.16 -21.35 -1.73
CA VAL A 22 -15.31 -22.63 -2.46
C VAL A 22 -16.12 -23.66 -1.66
N ASP A 23 -16.14 -23.56 -0.33
CA ASP A 23 -17.01 -24.38 0.54
C ASP A 23 -18.52 -24.19 0.30
N MET A 24 -18.91 -23.15 -0.43
CA MET A 24 -20.29 -22.84 -0.79
C MET A 24 -20.63 -23.23 -2.23
N VAL A 25 -19.68 -23.79 -2.98
CA VAL A 25 -19.82 -24.11 -4.40
C VAL A 25 -19.45 -25.57 -4.62
N ASP A 26 -20.45 -26.39 -4.91
CA ASP A 26 -20.28 -27.83 -5.14
C ASP A 26 -19.99 -28.18 -6.62
N ASP A 27 -20.02 -27.18 -7.51
CA ASP A 27 -19.88 -27.33 -8.96
C ASP A 27 -18.51 -26.88 -9.45
N GLU A 28 -17.69 -27.83 -9.89
CA GLU A 28 -16.34 -27.60 -10.40
C GLU A 28 -16.34 -26.81 -11.71
N GLU A 29 -17.33 -27.01 -12.59
CA GLU A 29 -17.44 -26.25 -13.85
C GLU A 29 -17.70 -24.77 -13.58
N LEU A 30 -18.46 -24.45 -12.53
CA LEU A 30 -18.71 -23.07 -12.12
C LEU A 30 -17.43 -22.39 -11.61
N LEU A 31 -16.57 -23.12 -10.88
CA LEU A 31 -15.29 -22.58 -10.39
C LEU A 31 -14.33 -22.30 -11.55
N GLU A 32 -14.24 -23.20 -12.52
CA GLU A 32 -13.44 -23.01 -13.73
C GLU A 32 -13.94 -21.80 -14.54
N LEU A 33 -15.26 -21.65 -14.69
CA LEU A 33 -15.84 -20.49 -15.37
C LEU A 33 -15.51 -19.17 -14.67
N VAL A 34 -15.62 -19.13 -13.34
CA VAL A 34 -15.28 -17.93 -12.55
C VAL A 34 -13.79 -17.61 -12.67
N GLU A 35 -12.91 -18.61 -12.65
CA GLU A 35 -11.48 -18.41 -12.87
C GLU A 35 -11.22 -17.78 -14.25
N MET A 36 -11.82 -18.31 -15.31
CA MET A 36 -11.71 -17.76 -16.65
C MET A 36 -12.15 -16.29 -16.71
N GLU A 37 -13.31 -15.97 -16.14
CA GLU A 37 -13.81 -14.57 -16.10
C GLU A 37 -12.87 -13.64 -15.33
N VAL A 38 -12.24 -14.11 -14.25
CA VAL A 38 -11.27 -13.32 -13.48
C VAL A 38 -9.99 -13.09 -14.28
N ARG A 39 -9.49 -14.11 -14.98
CA ARG A 39 -8.30 -13.99 -15.84
C ARG A 39 -8.55 -13.03 -17.00
N ASP A 40 -9.69 -13.13 -17.67
CA ASP A 40 -10.09 -12.21 -18.73
C ASP A 40 -10.18 -10.77 -18.20
N LEU A 41 -10.74 -10.58 -17.01
CA LEU A 41 -10.85 -9.26 -16.38
C LEU A 41 -9.49 -8.68 -16.00
N LEU A 42 -8.52 -9.49 -15.59
CA LEU A 42 -7.15 -9.04 -15.34
C LEU A 42 -6.47 -8.61 -16.64
N SER A 43 -6.62 -9.42 -17.70
CA SER A 43 -6.10 -9.12 -19.03
C SER A 43 -6.71 -7.84 -19.63
N GLU A 44 -7.99 -7.56 -19.39
CA GLU A 44 -8.66 -6.32 -19.80
C GLU A 44 -7.98 -5.06 -19.26
N TYR A 45 -7.32 -5.14 -18.10
CA TYR A 45 -6.64 -4.01 -17.44
C TYR A 45 -5.11 -4.16 -17.42
N ASP A 46 -4.54 -4.81 -18.43
CA ASP A 46 -3.09 -4.98 -18.66
C ASP A 46 -2.33 -5.72 -17.54
N PHE A 47 -3.01 -6.59 -16.79
CA PHE A 47 -2.36 -7.59 -15.95
C PHE A 47 -2.20 -8.90 -16.73
N PRO A 48 -1.18 -9.72 -16.41
CA PRO A 48 -0.99 -11.02 -17.08
C PRO A 48 -1.99 -12.04 -16.55
N GLY A 49 -3.24 -11.98 -17.02
CA GLY A 49 -4.34 -12.83 -16.53
C GLY A 49 -4.03 -14.32 -16.61
N ASP A 50 -3.43 -14.79 -17.70
CA ASP A 50 -3.08 -16.20 -17.91
C ASP A 50 -1.97 -16.69 -16.96
N ASP A 51 -0.99 -15.83 -16.65
CA ASP A 51 0.16 -16.19 -15.79
C ASP A 51 -0.09 -15.91 -14.30
N THR A 52 -1.19 -15.22 -13.97
CA THR A 52 -1.51 -14.84 -12.58
C THR A 52 -1.85 -16.10 -11.76
N PRO A 53 -1.23 -16.31 -10.58
CA PRO A 53 -1.62 -17.40 -9.69
C PRO A 53 -3.04 -17.20 -9.17
N VAL A 54 -3.86 -18.26 -9.28
CA VAL A 54 -5.23 -18.32 -8.77
C VAL A 54 -5.32 -19.50 -7.82
N ILE A 55 -5.65 -19.23 -6.55
CA ILE A 55 -5.80 -20.27 -5.52
C ILE A 55 -7.25 -20.28 -5.08
N ALA A 56 -7.88 -21.44 -5.12
CA ALA A 56 -9.27 -21.63 -4.72
C ALA A 56 -9.35 -22.24 -3.30
N GLY A 57 -10.17 -21.66 -2.43
CA GLY A 57 -10.33 -22.15 -1.06
C GLY A 57 -11.42 -21.46 -0.25
N SER A 58 -11.41 -21.70 1.06
CA SER A 58 -12.32 -21.08 2.02
C SER A 58 -11.57 -20.46 3.19
N ALA A 59 -11.51 -19.13 3.21
CA ALA A 59 -10.87 -18.41 4.32
C ALA A 59 -11.61 -18.61 5.65
N LEU A 60 -12.94 -18.84 5.61
CA LEU A 60 -13.72 -19.11 6.82
C LEU A 60 -13.37 -20.47 7.40
N LYS A 61 -13.38 -21.52 6.58
CA LYS A 61 -13.05 -22.88 7.04
C LYS A 61 -11.60 -23.03 7.49
N ALA A 62 -10.68 -22.34 6.82
CA ALA A 62 -9.29 -22.24 7.29
C ALA A 62 -9.23 -21.60 8.69
N LEU A 63 -9.96 -20.51 8.93
CA LEU A 63 -9.99 -19.86 10.24
C LEU A 63 -10.67 -20.72 11.32
N GLU A 64 -11.64 -21.56 10.95
CA GLU A 64 -12.30 -22.53 11.83
C GLU A 64 -11.40 -23.74 12.15
N GLY A 65 -10.23 -23.86 11.52
CA GLY A 65 -9.23 -24.91 11.77
C GLY A 65 -9.36 -26.15 10.89
N GLU A 66 -10.02 -26.04 9.73
CA GLU A 66 -10.10 -27.15 8.78
C GLU A 66 -8.80 -27.26 7.96
N ALA A 67 -8.04 -28.32 8.20
CA ALA A 67 -6.68 -28.50 7.68
C ALA A 67 -6.56 -28.39 6.15
N SER A 68 -7.54 -28.89 5.39
CA SER A 68 -7.57 -28.82 3.93
C SER A 68 -7.60 -27.36 3.43
N TYR A 69 -8.32 -26.48 4.12
CA TYR A 69 -8.41 -25.08 3.77
C TYR A 69 -7.27 -24.24 4.37
N GLU A 70 -6.71 -24.64 5.53
CA GLU A 70 -5.47 -24.05 6.03
C GLU A 70 -4.32 -24.24 5.03
N GLU A 71 -4.22 -25.42 4.42
CA GLU A 71 -3.23 -25.71 3.38
C GLU A 71 -3.37 -24.78 2.17
N LYS A 72 -4.61 -24.44 1.77
CA LYS A 72 -4.87 -23.44 0.71
C LYS A 72 -4.39 -22.03 1.05
N ILE A 73 -4.40 -21.65 2.31
CA ILE A 73 -3.81 -20.37 2.74
C ILE A 73 -2.28 -20.42 2.65
N LEU A 74 -1.67 -21.54 3.01
CA LEU A 74 -0.22 -21.72 2.86
C LEU A 74 0.19 -21.74 1.37
N GLU A 75 -0.59 -22.37 0.50
CA GLU A 75 -0.40 -22.37 -0.95
C GLU A 75 -0.51 -20.96 -1.54
N LEU A 76 -1.49 -20.17 -1.06
CA LEU A 76 -1.62 -18.75 -1.43
C LEU A 76 -0.38 -17.95 -1.01
N MET A 77 0.14 -18.13 0.20
CA MET A 77 1.33 -17.42 0.67
C MET A 77 2.60 -17.85 -0.06
N ALA A 78 2.74 -19.15 -0.37
CA ALA A 78 3.84 -19.63 -1.21
C ALA A 78 3.81 -19.00 -2.62
N SER A 79 2.61 -18.90 -3.21
CA SER A 79 2.42 -18.22 -4.50
C SER A 79 2.77 -16.74 -4.43
N VAL A 80 2.43 -16.06 -3.33
CA VAL A 80 2.84 -14.67 -3.09
C VAL A 80 4.36 -14.54 -3.03
N ASP A 81 5.03 -15.42 -2.28
CA ASP A 81 6.49 -15.40 -2.11
C ASP A 81 7.24 -15.66 -3.43
N GLU A 82 6.71 -16.55 -4.28
CA GLU A 82 7.34 -16.91 -5.56
C GLU A 82 7.03 -15.91 -6.68
N TYR A 83 5.77 -15.47 -6.79
CA TYR A 83 5.29 -14.67 -7.92
C TYR A 83 5.56 -13.17 -7.76
N ILE A 84 5.50 -12.64 -6.53
CA ILE A 84 5.70 -11.21 -6.27
C ILE A 84 7.18 -10.99 -5.93
N PRO A 85 8.01 -10.46 -6.85
CA PRO A 85 9.41 -10.22 -6.55
C PRO A 85 9.53 -9.20 -5.43
N THR A 86 10.54 -9.39 -4.58
CA THR A 86 10.89 -8.35 -3.60
C THR A 86 11.26 -7.08 -4.36
N PRO A 87 10.51 -5.98 -4.19
CA PRO A 87 10.77 -4.77 -4.94
C PRO A 87 12.15 -4.22 -4.58
N ALA A 88 12.85 -3.69 -5.59
CA ALA A 88 14.11 -2.99 -5.37
C ALA A 88 13.83 -1.80 -4.45
N ARG A 89 14.38 -1.84 -3.23
CA ARG A 89 14.24 -0.76 -2.27
C ARG A 89 15.17 0.36 -2.67
N ASP A 90 14.62 1.55 -2.86
CA ASP A 90 15.39 2.72 -3.27
C ASP A 90 15.99 3.42 -2.05
N THR A 91 16.88 2.73 -1.35
CA THR A 91 17.43 3.18 -0.06
C THR A 91 18.46 4.29 -0.19
N GLU A 92 19.06 4.46 -1.36
CA GLU A 92 20.08 5.50 -1.62
C GLU A 92 19.46 6.86 -1.96
N LYS A 93 18.20 6.91 -2.39
CA LYS A 93 17.51 8.18 -2.64
C LYS A 93 17.25 8.95 -1.35
N PRO A 94 17.03 10.27 -1.44
CA PRO A 94 16.61 11.06 -0.28
C PRO A 94 15.30 10.55 0.33
N PHE A 95 15.28 10.47 1.66
CA PHE A 95 14.12 10.04 2.44
C PHE A 95 12.84 10.75 2.00
N MET A 96 11.79 9.97 1.81
CA MET A 96 10.44 10.45 1.55
C MET A 96 9.42 9.43 2.07
N MET A 97 8.47 9.89 2.87
CA MET A 97 7.37 9.09 3.41
C MET A 97 6.07 9.90 3.33
N PRO A 98 5.08 9.48 2.53
CA PRO A 98 3.76 10.07 2.54
C PRO A 98 3.08 9.89 3.90
N VAL A 99 2.38 10.92 4.38
CA VAL A 99 1.61 10.85 5.61
C VAL A 99 0.22 10.31 5.30
N GLU A 100 -0.07 9.12 5.83
CA GLU A 100 -1.35 8.41 5.66
C GLU A 100 -2.31 8.71 6.81
N ASP A 101 -1.81 8.75 8.05
CA ASP A 101 -2.59 9.11 9.24
C ASP A 101 -1.70 9.75 10.32
N VAL A 102 -2.32 10.50 11.23
CA VAL A 102 -1.65 11.25 12.31
C VAL A 102 -2.31 10.95 13.66
N PHE A 103 -1.48 10.56 14.62
CA PHE A 103 -1.89 10.28 15.99
C PHE A 103 -1.21 11.22 16.98
N SER A 104 -1.88 11.51 18.09
CA SER A 104 -1.25 12.15 19.25
C SER A 104 -1.19 11.12 20.37
N ILE A 105 0.02 10.82 20.83
CA ILE A 105 0.26 9.88 21.91
C ILE A 105 0.57 10.66 23.16
N THR A 106 -0.31 10.55 24.17
CA THR A 106 -0.17 11.26 25.45
C THR A 106 1.21 11.00 26.06
N GLY A 107 1.95 12.08 26.33
CA GLY A 107 3.28 12.01 26.94
C GLY A 107 4.43 11.64 25.99
N ARG A 108 4.17 11.31 24.71
CA ARG A 108 5.22 11.07 23.71
C ARG A 108 5.25 12.15 22.62
N GLY A 109 4.09 12.61 22.16
CA GLY A 109 3.98 13.61 21.10
C GLY A 109 3.19 13.12 19.89
N THR A 110 3.43 13.75 18.74
CA THR A 110 2.71 13.49 17.49
C THR A 110 3.42 12.42 16.66
N VAL A 111 2.67 11.43 16.20
CA VAL A 111 3.15 10.33 15.37
C VAL A 111 2.48 10.43 14.00
N ALA A 112 3.29 10.54 12.95
CA ALA A 112 2.83 10.43 11.57
C ALA A 112 3.10 9.01 11.04
N THR A 113 2.10 8.40 10.42
CA THR A 113 2.19 7.04 9.89
C THR A 113 2.19 7.03 8.37
N GLY A 114 2.90 6.07 7.80
CA GLY A 114 2.89 5.80 6.36
C GLY A 114 3.97 4.83 5.94
N ARG A 115 3.93 4.44 4.67
CA ARG A 115 5.01 3.67 4.03
C ARG A 115 6.16 4.58 3.65
N VAL A 116 7.39 4.23 4.02
CA VAL A 116 8.58 4.91 3.48
C VAL A 116 8.67 4.59 1.99
N GLU A 117 8.52 5.61 1.14
CA GLU A 117 8.49 5.41 -0.32
C GLU A 117 9.92 5.24 -0.86
N ARG A 118 10.87 6.02 -0.33
CA ARG A 118 12.29 5.97 -0.72
C ARG A 118 13.19 6.48 0.40
N GLY A 119 14.47 6.11 0.30
CA GLY A 119 15.52 6.49 1.24
C GLY A 119 15.43 5.78 2.58
N GLU A 120 16.08 6.37 3.57
CA GLU A 120 16.16 5.89 4.94
C GLU A 120 15.98 7.06 5.91
N VAL A 121 15.35 6.81 7.05
CA VAL A 121 15.26 7.75 8.18
C VAL A 121 15.70 7.07 9.47
N ARG A 122 16.49 7.77 10.26
CA ARG A 122 16.98 7.33 11.57
C ARG A 122 16.40 8.16 12.69
N VAL A 123 16.34 7.59 13.88
CA VAL A 123 16.07 8.37 15.09
C VAL A 123 17.16 9.43 15.25
N GLY A 124 16.76 10.69 15.35
CA GLY A 124 17.63 11.85 15.43
C GLY A 124 17.75 12.67 14.14
N ASP A 125 17.26 12.15 13.00
CA ASP A 125 17.32 12.87 11.74
C ASP A 125 16.41 14.11 11.72
N GLU A 126 16.91 15.20 11.16
CA GLU A 126 16.10 16.37 10.79
C GLU A 126 15.35 16.09 9.49
N ILE A 127 14.05 16.37 9.47
CA ILE A 127 13.16 16.18 8.32
C ILE A 127 12.28 17.41 8.12
N GLU A 128 11.74 17.54 6.90
CA GLU A 128 10.76 18.55 6.52
C GLU A 128 9.37 17.93 6.35
N ILE A 129 8.34 18.64 6.80
CA ILE A 129 6.94 18.35 6.51
C ILE A 129 6.51 19.24 5.34
N VAL A 130 6.27 18.62 4.19
CA VAL A 130 6.10 19.31 2.91
C VAL A 130 4.70 19.09 2.36
N GLY A 131 4.11 20.16 1.81
CA GLY A 131 2.85 20.12 1.06
C GLY A 131 1.64 20.60 1.86
N ILE A 132 0.57 20.92 1.12
CA ILE A 132 -0.75 21.45 1.58
C ILE A 132 -0.67 22.80 2.32
N SER A 133 0.17 22.93 3.33
CA SER A 133 0.49 24.19 4.00
C SER A 133 1.37 25.08 3.10
N GLU A 134 1.23 26.41 3.24
CA GLU A 134 2.03 27.38 2.47
C GLU A 134 3.52 27.28 2.80
N GLU A 135 3.86 27.09 4.07
CA GLU A 135 5.24 26.97 4.55
C GLU A 135 5.61 25.52 4.84
N THR A 136 6.84 25.16 4.46
CA THR A 136 7.46 23.90 4.86
C THR A 136 8.01 24.06 6.28
N SER A 137 7.66 23.13 7.16
CA SER A 137 8.15 23.13 8.54
C SER A 137 9.23 22.07 8.73
N LYS A 138 10.16 22.32 9.66
CA LYS A 138 11.22 21.39 10.04
C LYS A 138 10.96 20.77 11.39
N THR A 139 11.33 19.50 11.54
CA THR A 139 11.28 18.80 12.82
C THR A 139 12.37 17.73 12.89
N THR A 140 12.50 17.07 14.03
CA THR A 140 13.41 15.96 14.25
C THR A 140 12.60 14.70 14.53
N VAL A 141 12.98 13.59 13.87
CA VAL A 141 12.44 12.27 14.21
C VAL A 141 13.02 11.82 15.53
N THR A 142 12.17 11.54 16.51
CA THR A 142 12.58 11.14 17.87
C THR A 142 12.28 9.70 18.20
N GLY A 143 11.59 9.00 17.31
CA GLY A 143 11.29 7.58 17.41
C GLY A 143 10.75 7.07 16.09
N VAL A 144 11.06 5.81 15.79
CA VAL A 144 10.52 5.06 14.66
C VAL A 144 9.92 3.78 15.21
N GLU A 145 8.67 3.48 14.87
CA GLU A 145 7.96 2.31 15.37
C GLU A 145 7.29 1.55 14.21
N MET A 146 7.39 0.23 14.22
CA MET A 146 6.66 -0.66 13.30
C MET A 146 5.98 -1.76 14.15
N PHE A 147 4.65 -1.88 14.06
CA PHE A 147 3.88 -2.89 14.81
C PHE A 147 4.22 -2.97 16.32
N ARG A 148 4.26 -1.83 17.03
CA ARG A 148 4.62 -1.74 18.46
C ARG A 148 6.05 -2.14 18.81
N LYS A 149 6.94 -2.25 17.82
CA LYS A 149 8.37 -2.47 18.00
C LYS A 149 9.12 -1.19 17.67
N LEU A 150 9.98 -0.76 18.58
CA LEU A 150 10.89 0.35 18.35
C LEU A 150 12.01 -0.08 17.40
N LEU A 151 12.32 0.79 16.44
CA LEU A 151 13.39 0.62 15.48
C LEU A 151 14.37 1.79 15.57
N ASP A 152 15.65 1.53 15.30
CA ASP A 152 16.67 2.58 15.23
C ASP A 152 16.57 3.39 13.92
N TYR A 153 16.06 2.75 12.86
CA TYR A 153 15.87 3.33 11.53
C TYR A 153 14.74 2.62 10.78
N ALA A 154 14.32 3.23 9.69
CA ALA A 154 13.42 2.63 8.71
C ALA A 154 13.84 3.01 7.30
N GLN A 155 13.54 2.15 6.34
CA GLN A 155 13.96 2.26 4.95
C GLN A 155 12.79 2.07 4.00
N ALA A 156 12.99 2.39 2.71
CA ALA A 156 12.01 2.20 1.65
C ALA A 156 11.29 0.83 1.74
N GLY A 157 9.95 0.88 1.71
CA GLY A 157 9.05 -0.27 1.84
C GLY A 157 8.53 -0.51 3.27
N ASP A 158 9.15 0.05 4.29
CA ASP A 158 8.74 -0.14 5.68
C ASP A 158 7.49 0.71 6.01
N ASN A 159 6.47 0.10 6.61
CA ASN A 159 5.30 0.81 7.15
C ASN A 159 5.55 1.19 8.60
N ILE A 160 5.68 2.49 8.88
CA ILE A 160 6.13 2.98 10.20
C ILE A 160 5.22 4.05 10.78
N GLY A 161 5.35 4.26 12.09
CA GLY A 161 5.02 5.51 12.76
C GLY A 161 6.30 6.28 13.13
N ALA A 162 6.42 7.51 12.63
CA ALA A 162 7.50 8.43 12.96
C ALA A 162 7.06 9.42 14.04
N LEU A 163 7.72 9.41 15.21
CA LEU A 163 7.46 10.34 16.30
C LEU A 163 8.19 11.67 16.05
N LEU A 164 7.44 12.78 15.98
CA LEU A 164 7.96 14.09 15.57
C LEU A 164 8.10 15.03 16.77
N ARG A 165 9.26 15.69 16.87
CA ARG A 165 9.55 16.63 17.95
C ARG A 165 8.80 17.94 17.76
N GLY A 166 8.02 18.33 18.76
CA GLY A 166 7.46 19.69 18.86
C GLY A 166 6.43 20.02 17.77
N VAL A 167 5.90 19.02 17.09
CA VAL A 167 4.84 19.18 16.08
C VAL A 167 3.50 18.90 16.76
N ALA A 168 2.55 19.84 16.71
CA ALA A 168 1.20 19.58 17.19
C ALA A 168 0.42 18.74 16.17
N ARG A 169 -0.66 18.08 16.60
CA ARG A 169 -1.44 17.20 15.71
C ARG A 169 -2.06 18.01 14.56
N GLU A 170 -2.44 19.25 14.83
CA GLU A 170 -3.05 20.20 13.91
C GLU A 170 -2.06 20.78 12.88
N ASP A 171 -0.76 20.68 13.14
CA ASP A 171 0.30 21.21 12.25
C ASP A 171 0.74 20.19 11.18
N ILE A 172 0.18 18.98 11.22
CA ILE A 172 0.46 17.91 10.26
C ILE A 172 -0.84 17.21 9.86
N GLN A 173 -0.97 16.85 8.58
CA GLN A 173 -2.17 16.21 8.07
C GLN A 173 -1.86 15.19 6.97
N ARG A 174 -2.84 14.31 6.75
CA ARG A 174 -2.82 13.34 5.64
C ARG A 174 -2.62 14.05 4.30
N GLY A 175 -1.79 13.46 3.45
CA GLY A 175 -1.45 13.99 2.13
C GLY A 175 -0.22 14.90 2.09
N GLN A 176 0.31 15.29 3.26
CA GLN A 176 1.66 15.84 3.35
C GLN A 176 2.72 14.74 3.23
N VAL A 177 3.98 15.14 3.14
CA VAL A 177 5.12 14.24 3.00
C VAL A 177 6.19 14.61 4.03
N LEU A 178 6.70 13.60 4.74
CA LEU A 178 7.96 13.74 5.49
C LEU A 178 9.12 13.51 4.53
N SER A 179 10.08 14.44 4.48
CA SER A 179 11.19 14.33 3.53
C SER A 179 12.52 14.78 4.09
N LYS A 180 13.62 14.33 3.48
CA LYS A 180 14.96 14.88 3.75
C LYS A 180 14.93 16.39 3.42
N PRO A 181 15.48 17.27 4.28
CA PRO A 181 15.38 18.71 4.08
C PRO A 181 15.90 19.17 2.72
N GLY A 182 15.14 20.03 2.05
CA GLY A 182 15.49 20.64 0.76
C GLY A 182 15.41 19.69 -0.44
N THR A 183 14.84 18.49 -0.30
CA THR A 183 14.80 17.49 -1.38
C THR A 183 13.47 17.41 -2.12
N ILE A 184 12.44 18.09 -1.62
CA ILE A 184 11.11 18.18 -2.24
C ILE A 184 10.67 19.64 -2.21
N THR A 185 10.11 20.13 -3.31
CA THR A 185 9.47 21.45 -3.39
C THR A 185 8.02 21.25 -3.80
N PRO A 186 7.04 21.78 -3.05
CA PRO A 186 5.64 21.65 -3.41
C PRO A 186 5.31 22.52 -4.63
N HIS A 187 4.39 22.05 -5.47
CA HIS A 187 3.95 22.75 -6.68
C HIS A 187 2.42 22.83 -6.73
N THR A 188 1.89 23.91 -7.30
CA THR A 188 0.43 24.15 -7.43
C THR A 188 -0.06 24.13 -8.88
N LYS A 189 0.84 24.07 -9.85
CA LYS A 189 0.54 24.01 -11.29
C LYS A 189 1.38 22.92 -11.92
N PHE A 190 0.75 22.06 -12.70
CA PHE A 190 1.38 20.99 -13.45
C PHE A 190 0.60 20.72 -14.74
N MET A 191 1.25 20.09 -15.72
CA MET A 191 0.58 19.53 -16.88
C MET A 191 0.29 18.05 -16.58
N ALA A 192 -0.90 17.59 -16.97
CA ALA A 192 -1.31 16.21 -16.77
C ALA A 192 -1.99 15.68 -18.02
N GLU A 193 -1.78 14.39 -18.26
CA GLU A 193 -2.61 13.58 -19.14
C GLU A 193 -3.64 12.86 -18.24
N VAL A 194 -4.91 12.98 -18.59
CA VAL A 194 -6.01 12.46 -17.77
C VAL A 194 -6.84 11.52 -18.61
N TYR A 195 -6.97 10.28 -18.16
CA TYR A 195 -7.95 9.33 -18.68
C TYR A 195 -9.27 9.48 -17.92
N VAL A 196 -10.35 9.81 -18.64
CA VAL A 196 -11.68 9.94 -18.06
C VAL A 196 -12.44 8.64 -18.29
N LEU A 197 -12.81 7.96 -17.20
CA LEU A 197 -13.53 6.69 -17.25
C LEU A 197 -14.85 6.83 -18.02
N SER A 198 -15.14 5.85 -18.86
CA SER A 198 -16.43 5.70 -19.54
C SER A 198 -17.55 5.36 -18.55
N LYS A 199 -18.81 5.45 -19.00
CA LYS A 199 -19.97 5.05 -18.21
C LYS A 199 -19.92 3.57 -17.86
N GLU A 200 -19.45 2.75 -18.79
CA GLU A 200 -19.34 1.30 -18.70
C GLU A 200 -18.28 0.88 -17.66
N GLU A 201 -17.24 1.71 -17.48
CA GLU A 201 -16.23 1.57 -16.42
C GLU A 201 -16.67 2.14 -15.06
N GLY A 202 -17.93 2.60 -14.93
CA GLY A 202 -18.44 3.23 -13.71
C GLY A 202 -18.09 4.71 -13.57
N GLY A 203 -17.62 5.33 -14.65
CA GLY A 203 -17.34 6.76 -14.73
C GLY A 203 -18.60 7.63 -14.70
N ARG A 204 -18.39 8.95 -14.76
CA ARG A 204 -19.48 9.93 -14.66
C ARG A 204 -20.48 9.74 -15.80
N HIS A 205 -21.76 9.83 -15.46
CA HIS A 205 -22.86 9.82 -16.44
C HIS A 205 -23.15 11.20 -17.05
N THR A 206 -22.53 12.27 -16.51
CA THR A 206 -22.71 13.67 -16.90
C THR A 206 -21.41 14.45 -16.91
#